data_AF-A0A1J3G8L2-F1
#
_entry.id   AF-A0A1J3G8L2-F1
#
_cell.length_a   1.000
_cell.length_b   1.000
_cell.length_c   1.000
_cell.angle_alpha   90.00
_cell.angle_beta   90.00
_cell.angle_gamma   90.00
#
_symmetry.space_group_name_H-M   'P 1'
#
loop_
_entity.id
_entity.type
_entity.pdbx_description
1 polymer ?
#
loop_
_entity_poly.entity_id
_entity_poly.type
_entity_poly.pdbx_seq_one_letter_code
_entity_poly.pdbx_strand_id
1 'polypeptide(L)'
;RNELNADAAASSSRLNRLRDEIEVKEKHLEKLKAQVRSKESEIHSLKEKLDRLVVSVSSFEFAFRAASNSIHDFAKPLITLMKATEWNLEKAVDSIVGGNVTFVKSSDKKYAFESYIVRRMFHGIKLNPCDVTELMSSDDPLDALTAFPDSAFSKFCGHKYLSVVHPSMEASFFGNLDTRGLVLLGKHPRTMFYRIFARMAKWVWVLGSFAASLDSKAKIFVVRRGARFSGVYMESVVGDEQGDSRVEFITMPGFKIGDSVVKSQVYLSKTKG
;
A
#
# COMPACT_ATOMS: atom_id res chain seq x y z
N ARG A 1 -21.64 -68.24 57.30
CA ARG A 1 -22.75 -67.25 57.23
C ARG A 1 -22.27 -65.83 57.61
N ASN A 2 -21.45 -65.67 58.65
CA ASN A 2 -20.89 -64.35 59.02
C ASN A 2 -19.81 -63.82 58.05
N GLU A 3 -18.93 -64.68 57.52
CA GLU A 3 -17.91 -64.26 56.53
C GLU A 3 -18.53 -63.83 55.19
N LEU A 4 -19.51 -64.58 54.67
CA LEU A 4 -20.24 -64.23 53.44
C LEU A 4 -20.98 -62.88 53.53
N ASN A 5 -21.52 -62.53 54.71
CA ASN A 5 -22.16 -61.23 54.92
C ASN A 5 -21.15 -60.09 55.02
N ALA A 6 -19.96 -60.34 55.59
CA ALA A 6 -18.88 -59.35 55.66
C ALA A 6 -18.31 -59.06 54.27
N ASP A 7 -18.14 -60.08 53.43
CA ASP A 7 -17.59 -59.98 52.08
C ASP A 7 -18.56 -59.27 51.11
N ALA A 8 -19.87 -59.52 51.27
CA ALA A 8 -20.93 -58.80 50.56
C ALA A 8 -20.98 -57.30 50.95
N ALA A 9 -20.81 -56.98 52.24
CA ALA A 9 -20.77 -55.61 52.71
C ALA A 9 -19.51 -54.87 52.21
N ALA A 10 -18.34 -55.51 52.23
CA ALA A 10 -17.10 -54.97 51.68
C ALA A 10 -17.23 -54.69 50.16
N SER A 11 -17.81 -55.64 49.41
CA SER A 11 -18.07 -55.49 47.97
C SER A 11 -19.06 -54.36 47.66
N SER A 12 -20.11 -54.20 48.47
CA SER A 12 -21.07 -53.09 48.35
C SER A 12 -20.43 -51.72 48.61
N SER A 13 -19.57 -51.61 49.62
CA SER A 13 -18.82 -50.37 49.90
C SER A 13 -17.91 -49.97 48.75
N ARG A 14 -17.24 -50.95 48.12
CA ARG A 14 -16.34 -50.73 46.99
C ARG A 14 -17.09 -50.29 45.74
N LEU A 15 -18.28 -50.84 45.49
CA LEU A 15 -19.17 -50.39 44.40
C LEU A 15 -19.62 -48.93 44.58
N ASN A 16 -20.00 -48.53 45.80
CA ASN A 16 -20.40 -47.15 46.08
C ASN A 16 -19.23 -46.18 45.84
N ARG A 17 -18.02 -46.51 46.31
CA ARG A 17 -16.82 -45.69 46.08
C ARG A 17 -16.50 -45.52 44.59
N LEU A 18 -16.63 -46.60 43.80
CA LEU A 18 -16.44 -46.53 42.35
C LEU A 18 -17.49 -45.66 41.66
N ARG A 19 -18.75 -45.68 42.14
CA ARG A 19 -19.82 -44.82 41.63
C ARG A 19 -19.52 -43.34 41.86
N ASP A 20 -19.09 -42.98 43.06
CA ASP A 20 -18.72 -41.59 43.39
C ASP A 20 -17.53 -41.11 42.52
N GLU A 21 -16.53 -41.98 42.31
CA GLU A 21 -15.40 -41.67 41.43
C GLU A 21 -15.82 -41.47 39.96
N ILE A 22 -16.80 -42.23 39.47
CA ILE A 22 -17.36 -42.06 38.12
C ILE A 22 -18.08 -40.71 38.02
N GLU A 23 -18.92 -40.37 38.99
CA GLU A 23 -19.66 -39.10 39.01
C GLU A 23 -18.72 -37.88 38.99
N VAL A 24 -17.63 -37.93 39.77
CA VAL A 24 -16.60 -36.88 39.76
C VAL A 24 -15.92 -36.79 38.40
N LYS A 25 -15.58 -37.92 37.78
CA LYS A 25 -14.95 -37.97 36.44
C LYS A 25 -15.89 -37.46 35.35
N GLU A 26 -17.19 -37.77 35.42
CA GLU A 26 -18.20 -37.26 34.48
C GLU A 26 -18.33 -35.74 34.59
N LYS A 27 -18.39 -35.19 35.81
CA LYS A 27 -18.40 -33.75 36.04
C LYS A 27 -17.13 -33.07 35.50
N HIS A 28 -15.97 -33.69 35.69
CA HIS A 28 -14.70 -33.20 35.12
C HIS A 28 -14.71 -33.27 33.58
N LEU A 29 -15.23 -34.34 32.99
CA LEU A 29 -15.35 -34.49 31.55
C LEU A 29 -16.26 -33.43 30.95
N GLU A 30 -17.40 -33.14 31.57
CA GLU A 30 -18.31 -32.08 31.11
C GLU A 30 -17.66 -30.69 31.21
N LYS A 31 -16.92 -30.43 32.29
CA LYS A 31 -16.12 -29.19 32.41
C LYS A 31 -15.07 -29.09 31.29
N LEU A 32 -14.36 -30.18 30.99
CA LEU A 32 -13.35 -30.20 29.94
C LEU A 32 -13.97 -30.01 28.56
N LYS A 33 -15.10 -30.67 28.27
CA LYS A 33 -15.86 -30.47 27.03
C LYS A 33 -16.30 -29.02 26.85
N ALA A 34 -16.79 -28.37 27.92
CA ALA A 34 -17.16 -26.95 27.86
C ALA A 34 -15.95 -26.05 27.54
N GLN A 35 -14.78 -26.34 28.14
CA GLN A 35 -13.55 -25.61 27.82
C GLN A 35 -13.09 -25.84 26.37
N VAL A 36 -13.21 -27.06 25.85
CA VAL A 36 -12.89 -27.36 24.44
C VAL A 36 -13.77 -26.55 23.51
N ARG A 37 -15.10 -26.56 23.69
CA ARG A 37 -16.03 -25.76 22.87
C ARG A 37 -15.70 -24.27 22.90
N SER A 38 -15.33 -23.74 24.07
CA SER A 38 -14.93 -22.33 24.21
C SER A 38 -13.62 -22.01 23.46
N LYS A 39 -12.64 -22.92 23.47
CA LYS A 39 -11.40 -22.73 22.72
C LYS A 39 -11.62 -22.90 21.23
N GLU A 40 -12.49 -23.80 20.80
CA GLU A 40 -12.85 -24.00 19.39
C GLU A 40 -13.50 -22.74 18.79
N SER A 41 -14.37 -22.05 19.53
CA SER A 41 -14.95 -20.79 19.06
C SER A 41 -13.92 -19.65 18.98
N GLU A 42 -12.99 -19.59 19.93
CA GLU A 42 -11.88 -18.62 19.89
C GLU A 42 -10.95 -18.88 18.68
N ILE A 43 -10.59 -20.15 18.45
CA ILE A 43 -9.81 -20.56 17.28
C ILE A 43 -10.53 -20.17 15.99
N HIS A 44 -11.85 -20.39 15.90
CA HIS A 44 -12.62 -20.00 14.73
C HIS A 44 -12.59 -18.48 14.50
N SER A 45 -12.80 -17.68 15.55
CA SER A 45 -12.75 -16.21 15.44
C SER A 45 -11.37 -15.70 15.03
N LEU A 46 -10.30 -16.30 15.56
CA LEU A 46 -8.93 -15.95 15.20
C LEU A 46 -8.61 -16.32 13.75
N LYS A 47 -9.09 -17.48 13.26
CA LYS A 47 -8.94 -17.87 11.85
C LYS A 47 -9.60 -16.86 10.92
N GLU A 48 -10.83 -16.45 11.19
CA GLU A 48 -11.51 -15.44 10.36
C GLU A 48 -10.77 -14.09 10.36
N LYS A 49 -10.24 -13.66 11.52
CA LYS A 49 -9.42 -12.45 11.60
C LYS A 49 -8.15 -12.58 10.76
N LEU A 50 -7.49 -13.73 10.82
CA LEU A 50 -6.28 -14.00 10.04
C LEU A 50 -6.59 -13.97 8.54
N ASP A 51 -7.67 -14.61 8.09
CA ASP A 51 -8.07 -14.63 6.68
C ASP A 51 -8.34 -13.21 6.16
N ARG A 52 -9.05 -12.38 6.94
CA ARG A 52 -9.27 -10.96 6.60
C ARG A 52 -7.97 -10.17 6.50
N LEU A 53 -7.01 -10.41 7.41
CA LEU A 53 -5.70 -9.75 7.36
C LEU A 53 -4.90 -10.17 6.13
N VAL A 54 -4.89 -11.46 5.78
CA VAL A 54 -4.20 -11.98 4.59
C VAL A 54 -4.75 -11.32 3.32
N VAL A 55 -6.07 -11.20 3.19
CA VAL A 55 -6.71 -10.50 2.07
C VAL A 55 -6.35 -9.01 2.05
N SER A 56 -6.27 -8.37 3.22
CA SER A 56 -5.92 -6.95 3.31
C SER A 56 -4.47 -6.67 2.92
N VAL A 57 -3.52 -7.54 3.31
CA VAL A 57 -2.10 -7.44 2.95
C VAL A 57 -1.92 -7.64 1.43
N SER A 58 -2.56 -8.66 0.85
CA SER A 58 -2.47 -8.89 -0.60
C SER A 58 -3.09 -7.75 -1.41
N SER A 59 -4.17 -7.15 -0.91
CA SER A 59 -4.80 -5.96 -1.50
C SER A 59 -3.87 -4.75 -1.45
N PHE A 60 -3.15 -4.54 -0.34
CA PHE A 60 -2.13 -3.51 -0.21
C PHE A 60 -1.00 -3.71 -1.22
N GLU A 61 -0.43 -4.92 -1.31
CA GLU A 61 0.66 -5.20 -2.25
C GLU A 61 0.23 -5.01 -3.71
N PHE A 62 -1.00 -5.43 -4.04
CA PHE A 62 -1.59 -5.19 -5.35
C PHE A 62 -1.69 -3.69 -5.64
N ALA A 63 -2.23 -2.90 -4.71
CA ALA A 63 -2.33 -1.45 -4.86
C ALA A 63 -0.97 -0.77 -4.96
N PHE A 64 0.05 -1.28 -4.25
CA PHE A 64 1.42 -0.76 -4.32
C PHE A 64 1.99 -0.94 -5.73
N ARG A 65 1.87 -2.14 -6.30
CA ARG A 65 2.27 -2.42 -7.69
C ARG A 65 1.46 -1.61 -8.69
N ALA A 66 0.15 -1.53 -8.51
CA ALA A 66 -0.74 -0.76 -9.40
C ALA A 66 -0.41 0.74 -9.39
N ALA A 67 -0.11 1.31 -8.22
CA ALA A 67 0.34 2.69 -8.07
C ALA A 67 1.66 2.92 -8.81
N SER A 68 2.67 2.06 -8.58
CA SER A 68 3.95 2.12 -9.28
C SER A 68 3.79 2.05 -10.80
N ASN A 69 3.00 1.10 -11.30
CA ASN A 69 2.74 0.95 -12.74
C ASN A 69 2.00 2.16 -13.32
N SER A 70 1.01 2.68 -12.60
CA SER A 70 0.24 3.84 -13.07
C SER A 70 1.06 5.14 -13.12
N ILE A 71 2.05 5.28 -12.22
CA ILE A 71 3.04 6.37 -12.25
C ILE A 71 3.90 6.26 -13.51
N HIS A 72 4.42 5.05 -13.77
CA HIS A 72 5.18 4.76 -14.98
C HIS A 72 4.36 5.05 -16.25
N ASP A 73 3.10 4.63 -16.28
CA ASP A 73 2.20 4.86 -17.41
C ASP A 73 1.85 6.34 -17.61
N PHE A 74 1.72 7.12 -16.54
CA PHE A 74 1.50 8.57 -16.64
C PHE A 74 2.77 9.33 -17.04
N ALA A 75 3.96 8.84 -16.68
CA ALA A 75 5.23 9.43 -17.10
C ALA A 75 5.39 9.41 -18.64
N LYS A 76 4.86 8.39 -19.32
CA LYS A 76 4.94 8.26 -20.79
C LYS A 76 4.31 9.45 -21.55
N PRO A 77 3.00 9.77 -21.41
CA PRO A 77 2.41 10.90 -22.10
C PRO A 77 3.00 12.24 -21.63
N LEU A 78 3.43 12.36 -20.37
CA LEU A 78 4.12 13.54 -19.88
C LEU A 78 5.42 13.79 -20.68
N ILE A 79 6.28 12.78 -20.78
CA ILE A 79 7.55 12.87 -21.53
C ILE A 79 7.27 13.09 -23.02
N THR A 80 6.28 12.40 -23.60
CA THR A 80 5.90 12.57 -25.01
C THR A 80 5.47 14.00 -25.32
N LEU A 81 4.65 14.61 -24.46
CA LEU A 81 4.23 16.01 -24.64
C LEU A 81 5.39 16.99 -24.46
N MET A 82 6.31 16.74 -23.52
CA MET A 82 7.53 17.53 -23.38
C MET A 82 8.37 17.49 -24.66
N LYS A 83 8.55 16.32 -25.27
CA LYS A 83 9.25 16.18 -26.56
C LYS A 83 8.55 16.92 -27.69
N ALA A 84 7.23 16.76 -27.79
CA ALA A 84 6.41 17.38 -28.84
C ALA A 84 6.37 18.91 -28.73
N THR A 85 6.69 19.46 -27.57
CA THR A 85 6.72 20.90 -27.29
C THR A 85 8.15 21.44 -27.14
N GLU A 86 9.12 20.71 -27.69
CA GLU A 86 10.53 21.10 -27.78
C GLU A 86 11.22 21.37 -26.43
N TRP A 87 10.74 20.77 -25.34
CA TRP A 87 11.44 20.84 -24.06
C TRP A 87 12.77 20.10 -24.13
N ASN A 88 13.80 20.71 -23.55
CA ASN A 88 15.08 20.04 -23.35
C ASN A 88 14.99 19.03 -22.20
N LEU A 89 14.87 17.74 -22.55
CA LEU A 89 14.70 16.67 -21.57
C LEU A 89 15.92 16.49 -20.67
N GLU A 90 17.13 16.67 -21.19
CA GLU A 90 18.37 16.61 -20.41
C GLU A 90 18.35 17.64 -19.28
N LYS A 91 18.06 18.90 -19.60
CA LYS A 91 17.91 19.97 -18.61
C LYS A 91 16.78 19.69 -17.63
N ALA A 92 15.67 19.11 -18.09
CA ALA A 92 14.56 18.72 -17.21
C ALA A 92 14.98 17.64 -16.21
N VAL A 93 15.67 16.60 -16.68
CA VAL A 93 16.24 15.54 -15.83
C VAL A 93 17.17 16.15 -14.79
N ASP A 94 18.14 16.97 -15.21
CA ASP A 94 19.09 17.63 -14.31
C ASP A 94 18.38 18.48 -13.25
N SER A 95 17.34 19.21 -13.65
CA SER A 95 16.54 20.04 -12.73
C SER A 95 15.77 19.20 -11.71
N ILE A 96 15.26 18.03 -12.11
CA ILE A 96 14.47 17.15 -11.23
C ILE A 96 15.36 16.45 -10.19
N VAL A 97 16.50 15.91 -10.62
CA VAL A 97 17.36 15.10 -9.74
C VAL A 97 18.42 15.94 -9.01
N GLY A 98 18.57 17.21 -9.38
CA GLY A 98 19.53 18.14 -8.79
C GLY A 98 20.95 17.99 -9.35
N GLY A 99 21.05 17.68 -10.65
CA GLY A 99 22.29 17.56 -11.43
C GLY A 99 23.20 16.39 -11.03
N ASN A 100 24.19 16.12 -11.87
CA ASN A 100 25.32 15.21 -11.61
C ASN A 100 24.98 13.74 -11.36
N VAL A 101 23.83 13.25 -11.82
CA VAL A 101 23.50 11.81 -11.74
C VAL A 101 24.08 11.08 -12.94
N THR A 102 24.93 10.09 -12.68
CA THR A 102 25.43 9.17 -13.71
C THR A 102 24.46 7.99 -13.86
N PHE A 103 23.58 8.08 -14.85
CA PHE A 103 22.65 6.99 -15.16
C PHE A 103 23.39 5.76 -15.71
N VAL A 104 22.99 4.58 -15.26
CA VAL A 104 23.53 3.30 -15.74
C VAL A 104 23.22 3.10 -17.22
N LYS A 105 21.99 3.46 -17.65
CA LYS A 105 21.55 3.44 -19.04
C LYS A 105 20.89 4.76 -19.40
N SER A 106 20.98 5.18 -20.67
CA SER A 106 20.26 6.38 -21.14
C SER A 106 18.74 6.26 -20.95
N SER A 107 18.20 5.04 -21.07
CA SER A 107 16.79 4.73 -20.81
C SER A 107 16.34 5.02 -19.37
N ASP A 108 17.27 5.04 -18.42
CA ASP A 108 16.97 5.20 -17.00
C ASP A 108 16.58 6.64 -16.65
N LYS A 109 16.87 7.60 -17.53
CA LYS A 109 16.39 8.99 -17.40
C LYS A 109 14.88 9.07 -17.18
N LYS A 110 14.10 8.07 -17.65
CA LYS A 110 12.66 7.95 -17.37
C LYS A 110 12.35 7.96 -15.86
N TYR A 111 13.21 7.35 -15.03
CA TYR A 111 13.02 7.28 -13.58
C TYR A 111 13.14 8.65 -12.90
N ALA A 112 13.80 9.63 -13.52
CA ALA A 112 13.78 11.00 -13.02
C ALA A 112 12.35 11.58 -13.09
N PHE A 113 11.66 11.41 -14.22
CA PHE A 113 10.28 11.87 -14.37
C PHE A 113 9.32 11.12 -13.44
N GLU A 114 9.49 9.81 -13.29
CA GLU A 114 8.75 9.03 -12.29
C GLU A 114 9.00 9.56 -10.88
N SER A 115 10.26 9.87 -10.52
CA SER A 115 10.60 10.48 -9.23
C SER A 115 9.92 11.83 -9.01
N TYR A 116 9.87 12.69 -10.04
CA TYR A 116 9.14 13.95 -9.98
C TYR A 116 7.66 13.73 -9.66
N ILE A 117 7.01 12.83 -10.40
CA ILE A 117 5.60 12.48 -10.19
C ILE A 117 5.38 11.93 -8.78
N VAL A 118 6.21 10.97 -8.35
CA VAL A 118 6.15 10.34 -7.03
C VAL A 118 6.26 11.38 -5.92
N ARG A 119 7.24 12.28 -6.00
CA ARG A 119 7.39 13.36 -5.01
C ARG A 119 6.14 14.21 -4.93
N ARG A 120 5.57 14.63 -6.07
CA ARG A 120 4.35 15.47 -6.11
C ARG A 120 3.09 14.72 -5.64
N MET A 121 2.96 13.44 -6.01
CA MET A 121 1.83 12.60 -5.63
C MET A 121 1.84 12.29 -4.14
N PHE A 122 2.97 11.87 -3.58
CA PHE A 122 3.04 11.46 -2.17
C PHE A 122 3.30 12.60 -1.18
N HIS A 123 3.71 13.79 -1.65
CA HIS A 123 3.94 14.94 -0.77
C HIS A 123 2.67 15.34 0.01
N GLY A 124 2.78 15.39 1.34
CA GLY A 124 1.69 15.82 2.21
C GLY A 124 0.47 14.90 2.23
N ILE A 125 0.57 13.66 1.74
CA ILE A 125 -0.52 12.68 1.89
C ILE A 125 -0.72 12.38 3.37
N LYS A 126 -1.98 12.47 3.82
CA LYS A 126 -2.44 11.92 5.09
C LYS A 126 -3.07 10.56 4.81
N LEU A 127 -2.52 9.52 5.44
CA LEU A 127 -3.08 8.17 5.35
C LEU A 127 -4.33 8.10 6.23
N ASN A 128 -5.49 7.88 5.61
CA ASN A 128 -6.77 7.71 6.30
C ASN A 128 -7.48 6.50 5.69
N PRO A 129 -8.06 5.61 6.50
CA PRO A 129 -8.86 4.52 5.97
C PRO A 129 -10.10 5.12 5.30
N CYS A 130 -10.39 4.68 4.08
CA CYS A 130 -11.55 5.08 3.31
C CYS A 130 -12.14 3.84 2.64
N ASP A 131 -13.45 3.82 2.46
CA ASP A 131 -14.09 2.82 1.60
C ASP A 131 -13.70 3.10 0.15
N VAL A 132 -13.06 2.13 -0.48
CA VAL A 132 -12.58 2.20 -1.86
C VAL A 132 -13.31 1.22 -2.76
N THR A 133 -14.35 0.56 -2.29
CA THR A 133 -15.07 -0.51 -3.01
C THR A 133 -15.53 -0.02 -4.39
N GLU A 134 -16.21 1.12 -4.43
CA GLU A 134 -16.71 1.70 -5.68
C GLU A 134 -15.58 2.18 -6.60
N LEU A 135 -14.53 2.77 -6.02
CA LEU A 135 -13.37 3.20 -6.78
C LEU A 135 -12.66 1.99 -7.40
N MET A 136 -12.55 0.87 -6.69
CA MET A 136 -11.95 -0.38 -7.16
C MET A 136 -12.76 -1.01 -8.31
N SER A 137 -14.09 -0.97 -8.23
CA SER A 137 -15.00 -1.53 -9.25
C SER A 137 -15.10 -0.69 -10.53
N SER A 138 -14.70 0.59 -10.48
CA SER A 138 -14.76 1.49 -11.63
C SER A 138 -13.55 1.32 -12.56
N ASP A 139 -13.80 0.97 -13.83
CA ASP A 139 -12.75 0.83 -14.85
C ASP A 139 -12.16 2.19 -15.28
N ASP A 140 -13.01 3.20 -15.50
CA ASP A 140 -12.60 4.57 -15.77
C ASP A 140 -12.69 5.43 -14.49
N PRO A 141 -11.56 5.88 -13.91
CA PRO A 141 -11.58 6.73 -12.72
C PRO A 141 -12.40 8.02 -12.89
N LEU A 142 -12.64 8.48 -14.13
CA LEU A 142 -13.48 9.64 -14.39
C LEU A 142 -14.96 9.39 -14.09
N ASP A 143 -15.42 8.13 -14.14
CA ASP A 143 -16.80 7.77 -13.80
C ASP A 143 -17.01 7.95 -12.30
N ALA A 144 -16.08 7.45 -11.47
CA ALA A 144 -16.09 7.67 -10.02
C ALA A 144 -16.03 9.16 -9.66
N LEU A 145 -15.22 9.94 -10.36
CA LEU A 145 -15.15 11.40 -10.17
C LEU A 145 -16.43 12.13 -10.59
N THR A 146 -17.15 11.59 -11.58
CA THR A 146 -18.44 12.14 -12.03
C THR A 146 -19.56 11.78 -11.06
N ALA A 147 -19.56 10.55 -10.54
CA ALA A 147 -20.55 10.06 -9.59
C ALA A 147 -20.42 10.74 -8.22
N PHE A 148 -19.20 11.02 -7.76
CA PHE A 148 -18.94 11.64 -6.46
C PHE A 148 -18.01 12.86 -6.56
N PRO A 149 -18.49 13.97 -7.15
CA PRO A 149 -17.68 15.15 -7.43
C PRO A 149 -17.17 15.86 -6.17
N ASP A 150 -17.81 15.68 -5.01
CA ASP A 150 -17.39 16.31 -3.75
C ASP A 150 -16.63 15.37 -2.80
N SER A 151 -16.35 14.14 -3.24
CA SER A 151 -15.65 13.13 -2.45
C SER A 151 -14.24 13.57 -2.04
N ALA A 152 -13.72 12.94 -0.97
CA ALA A 152 -12.33 13.15 -0.55
C ALA A 152 -11.35 12.76 -1.67
N PHE A 153 -11.67 11.70 -2.44
CA PHE A 153 -10.91 11.30 -3.61
C PHE A 153 -10.93 12.37 -4.72
N SER A 154 -12.09 12.95 -5.05
CA SER A 154 -12.21 14.04 -6.02
C SER A 154 -11.32 15.23 -5.64
N LYS A 155 -11.43 15.69 -4.38
CA LYS A 155 -10.59 16.77 -3.84
C LYS A 155 -9.12 16.40 -3.94
N PHE A 156 -8.73 15.20 -3.51
CA PHE A 156 -7.36 14.71 -3.65
C PHE A 156 -6.88 14.75 -5.10
N CYS A 157 -7.68 14.25 -6.04
CA CYS A 157 -7.36 14.19 -7.46
C CYS A 157 -7.07 15.60 -8.02
N GLY A 158 -7.93 16.58 -7.72
CA GLY A 158 -7.74 17.97 -8.13
C GLY A 158 -6.47 18.61 -7.54
N HIS A 159 -6.26 18.48 -6.23
CA HIS A 159 -5.05 19.01 -5.57
C HIS A 159 -3.77 18.39 -6.13
N LYS A 160 -3.78 17.08 -6.39
CA LYS A 160 -2.61 16.38 -6.93
C LYS A 160 -2.36 16.73 -8.39
N TYR A 161 -3.40 16.97 -9.19
CA TYR A 161 -3.22 17.42 -10.56
C TYR A 161 -2.47 18.75 -10.60
N LEU A 162 -2.94 19.72 -9.81
CA LEU A 162 -2.34 21.06 -9.73
C LEU A 162 -0.90 21.05 -9.19
N SER A 163 -0.52 20.01 -8.44
CA SER A 163 0.83 19.78 -7.91
C SER A 163 1.76 19.10 -8.92
N VAL A 164 1.25 18.11 -9.65
CA VAL A 164 2.02 17.35 -10.65
C VAL A 164 2.20 18.14 -11.94
N VAL A 165 1.15 18.80 -12.42
CA VAL A 165 1.15 19.50 -13.71
C VAL A 165 1.27 21.00 -13.45
N HIS A 166 2.45 21.55 -13.75
CA HIS A 166 2.73 22.97 -13.57
C HIS A 166 1.99 23.81 -14.62
N PRO A 167 1.54 25.06 -14.33
CA PRO A 167 0.93 25.93 -15.34
C PRO A 167 1.74 26.05 -16.63
N SER A 168 3.08 26.15 -16.53
CA SER A 168 3.96 26.20 -17.70
C SER A 168 3.94 24.90 -18.52
N MET A 169 3.69 23.75 -17.89
CA MET A 169 3.50 22.49 -18.61
C MET A 169 2.19 22.54 -19.40
N GLU A 170 1.07 22.95 -18.78
CA GLU A 170 -0.22 23.05 -19.48
C GLU A 170 -0.19 24.04 -20.64
N ALA A 171 0.34 25.25 -20.40
CA ALA A 171 0.47 26.27 -21.45
C ALA A 171 1.31 25.75 -22.62
N SER A 172 2.37 24.99 -22.34
CA SER A 172 3.20 24.38 -23.37
C SER A 172 2.50 23.22 -24.09
N PHE A 173 1.87 22.31 -23.35
CA PHE A 173 1.29 21.06 -23.89
C PHE A 173 -0.01 21.28 -24.64
N PHE A 174 -0.81 22.24 -24.19
CA PHE A 174 -2.19 22.44 -24.65
C PHE A 174 -2.42 23.83 -25.24
N GLY A 175 -1.47 24.76 -25.10
CA GLY A 175 -1.62 26.14 -25.58
C GLY A 175 -2.57 27.00 -24.75
N ASN A 176 -3.11 26.49 -23.64
CA ASN A 176 -4.05 27.18 -22.75
C ASN A 176 -3.98 26.60 -21.32
N LEU A 177 -4.78 27.15 -20.40
CA LEU A 177 -4.92 26.73 -19.01
C LEU A 177 -6.35 26.28 -18.67
N ASP A 178 -7.15 25.89 -19.66
CA ASP A 178 -8.57 25.57 -19.46
C ASP A 178 -8.74 24.37 -18.55
N THR A 179 -7.84 23.37 -18.71
CA THR A 179 -7.79 22.20 -17.84
C THR A 179 -7.53 22.61 -16.38
N ARG A 180 -6.52 23.44 -16.11
CA ARG A 180 -6.28 24.01 -14.79
C ARG A 180 -7.49 24.75 -14.24
N GLY A 181 -8.14 25.57 -15.06
CA GLY A 181 -9.32 26.34 -14.69
C GLY A 181 -10.46 25.43 -14.22
N LEU A 182 -10.74 24.35 -14.96
CA LEU A 182 -11.72 23.35 -14.56
C LEU A 182 -11.36 22.69 -13.23
N VAL A 183 -10.09 22.29 -13.04
CA VAL A 183 -9.64 21.64 -11.80
C VAL A 183 -9.72 22.58 -10.59
N LEU A 184 -9.40 23.87 -10.77
CA LEU A 184 -9.56 24.88 -9.73
C LEU A 184 -11.02 25.08 -9.32
N LEU A 185 -11.97 24.88 -10.24
CA LEU A 185 -13.41 24.87 -9.97
C LEU A 185 -13.90 23.53 -9.39
N GLY A 186 -13.00 22.61 -9.03
CA GLY A 186 -13.35 21.28 -8.53
C GLY A 186 -13.89 20.32 -9.59
N LYS A 187 -13.76 20.66 -10.87
CA LYS A 187 -14.21 19.81 -12.00
C LYS A 187 -13.05 18.98 -12.54
N HIS A 188 -13.39 17.85 -13.17
CA HIS A 188 -12.42 16.92 -13.73
C HIS A 188 -12.55 16.85 -15.25
N PRO A 189 -11.55 17.31 -16.01
CA PRO A 189 -11.59 17.30 -17.48
C PRO A 189 -11.65 15.89 -18.06
N ARG A 190 -12.44 15.71 -19.12
CA ARG A 190 -12.53 14.45 -19.88
C ARG A 190 -11.52 14.39 -21.04
N THR A 191 -10.25 14.68 -20.74
CA THR A 191 -9.16 14.53 -21.70
C THR A 191 -8.41 13.21 -21.47
N MET A 192 -7.74 12.67 -22.50
CA MET A 192 -6.95 11.44 -22.33
C MET A 192 -5.80 11.64 -21.34
N PHE A 193 -5.13 12.80 -21.38
CA PHE A 193 -4.06 13.12 -20.44
C PHE A 193 -4.56 13.13 -18.99
N TYR A 194 -5.70 13.79 -18.74
CA TYR A 194 -6.30 13.83 -17.40
C TYR A 194 -6.82 12.45 -16.97
N ARG A 195 -7.38 11.64 -17.88
CA ARG A 195 -7.81 10.27 -17.59
C ARG A 195 -6.66 9.39 -17.11
N ILE A 196 -5.50 9.44 -17.78
CA ILE A 196 -4.31 8.67 -17.37
C ILE A 196 -3.80 9.18 -16.00
N PHE A 197 -3.79 10.49 -15.80
CA PHE A 197 -3.50 11.09 -14.48
C PHE A 197 -4.47 10.58 -13.40
N ALA A 198 -5.77 10.60 -13.65
CA ALA A 198 -6.79 10.19 -12.70
C ALA A 198 -6.67 8.71 -12.33
N ARG A 199 -6.22 7.86 -13.26
CA ARG A 199 -5.93 6.44 -13.00
C ARG A 199 -4.77 6.29 -12.02
N MET A 200 -3.72 7.08 -12.20
CA MET A 200 -2.62 7.14 -11.24
C MET A 200 -3.07 7.67 -9.88
N ALA A 201 -3.84 8.75 -9.85
CA ALA A 201 -4.37 9.32 -8.61
C ALA A 201 -5.25 8.30 -7.86
N LYS A 202 -6.09 7.54 -8.57
CA LYS A 202 -6.89 6.43 -8.02
C LYS A 202 -6.00 5.45 -7.27
N TRP A 203 -4.95 4.93 -7.90
CA TRP A 203 -4.11 3.91 -7.25
C TRP A 203 -3.30 4.44 -6.08
N VAL A 204 -2.81 5.69 -6.14
CA VAL A 204 -2.15 6.32 -4.99
C VAL A 204 -3.12 6.51 -3.81
N TRP A 205 -4.37 6.89 -4.10
CA TRP A 205 -5.42 7.03 -3.08
C TRP A 205 -5.81 5.69 -2.45
N VAL A 206 -6.02 4.67 -3.27
CA VAL A 206 -6.32 3.29 -2.83
C VAL A 206 -5.19 2.74 -1.98
N LEU A 207 -3.93 2.90 -2.42
CA LEU A 207 -2.75 2.48 -1.67
C LEU A 207 -2.71 3.13 -0.28
N GLY A 208 -2.97 4.43 -0.20
CA GLY A 208 -3.01 5.14 1.08
C GLY A 208 -4.13 4.64 2.00
N SER A 209 -5.29 4.32 1.42
CA SER A 209 -6.43 3.78 2.17
C SER A 209 -6.13 2.39 2.72
N PHE A 210 -5.53 1.50 1.92
CA PHE A 210 -5.13 0.17 2.37
C PHE A 210 -4.03 0.20 3.43
N ALA A 211 -3.04 1.09 3.30
CA ALA A 211 -2.02 1.26 4.34
C ALA A 211 -2.65 1.61 5.69
N ALA A 212 -3.60 2.56 5.68
CA ALA A 212 -4.28 3.01 6.88
C ALA A 212 -5.25 1.98 7.48
N SER A 213 -5.84 1.11 6.64
CA SER A 213 -6.70 0.00 7.08
C SER A 213 -5.89 -1.14 7.72
N LEU A 214 -4.67 -1.37 7.27
CA LEU A 214 -3.76 -2.35 7.88
C LEU A 214 -3.22 -1.87 9.24
N ASP A 215 -2.85 -0.59 9.31
CA ASP A 215 -2.44 0.05 10.56
C ASP A 215 -2.79 1.55 10.53
N SER A 216 -3.62 1.99 11.48
CA SER A 216 -3.95 3.41 11.67
C SER A 216 -2.73 4.32 11.90
N LYS A 217 -1.60 3.76 12.33
CA LYS A 217 -0.31 4.44 12.54
C LYS A 217 0.67 4.24 11.39
N ALA A 218 0.21 3.68 10.26
CA ALA A 218 1.04 3.52 9.07
C ALA A 218 1.68 4.86 8.66
N LYS A 219 2.92 4.79 8.17
CA LYS A 219 3.68 5.98 7.75
C LYS A 219 4.31 5.74 6.40
N ILE A 220 4.22 6.75 5.55
CA ILE A 220 5.03 6.83 4.33
C ILE A 220 6.40 7.36 4.75
N PHE A 221 7.48 6.73 4.27
CA PHE A 221 8.83 7.28 4.39
C PHE A 221 9.47 7.46 3.01
N VAL A 222 10.29 8.50 2.90
CA VAL A 222 11.02 8.86 1.70
C VAL A 222 12.50 8.87 2.03
N VAL A 223 13.30 8.20 1.20
CA VAL A 223 14.74 8.14 1.34
C VAL A 223 15.37 9.42 0.80
N ARG A 224 16.33 9.97 1.53
CA ARG A 224 17.07 11.18 1.13
C ARG A 224 18.14 10.85 0.10
N ARG A 225 18.37 11.76 -0.85
CA ARG A 225 19.52 11.70 -1.76
C ARG A 225 20.83 11.65 -0.94
N GLY A 226 21.78 10.85 -1.39
CA GLY A 226 23.08 10.62 -0.75
C GLY A 226 23.06 9.62 0.41
N ALA A 227 21.87 9.14 0.83
CA ALA A 227 21.77 8.11 1.85
C ALA A 227 22.43 6.81 1.38
N ARG A 228 23.10 6.11 2.30
CA ARG A 228 23.66 4.77 2.02
C ARG A 228 22.51 3.80 1.78
N PHE A 229 22.67 2.96 0.78
CA PHE A 229 21.70 1.92 0.48
C PHE A 229 21.59 0.93 1.65
N SER A 230 20.37 0.45 1.90
CA SER A 230 20.08 -0.55 2.92
C SER A 230 18.98 -1.47 2.41
N GLY A 231 19.33 -2.72 2.09
CA GLY A 231 18.39 -3.73 1.57
C GLY A 231 17.22 -4.05 2.50
N VAL A 232 17.29 -3.65 3.78
CA VAL A 232 16.17 -3.73 4.75
C VAL A 232 15.05 -2.74 4.43
N TYR A 233 15.38 -1.53 3.98
CA TYR A 233 14.42 -0.43 3.77
C TYR A 233 14.24 -0.06 2.30
N MET A 234 15.09 -0.58 1.42
CA MET A 234 15.23 -0.08 0.05
C MET A 234 15.38 -1.23 -0.95
N GLU A 235 14.91 -0.99 -2.17
CA GLU A 235 15.04 -1.88 -3.31
C GLU A 235 15.55 -1.08 -4.52
N SER A 236 16.58 -1.59 -5.21
CA SER A 236 17.16 -0.94 -6.38
C SER A 236 16.31 -1.19 -7.62
N VAL A 237 16.02 -0.14 -8.41
CA VAL A 237 15.32 -0.29 -9.70
C VAL A 237 16.24 -0.59 -10.90
N VAL A 238 17.57 -0.53 -10.71
CA VAL A 238 18.56 -0.66 -11.80
C VAL A 238 19.49 -1.86 -11.68
N GLY A 239 19.21 -2.80 -10.77
CA GLY A 239 19.98 -4.03 -10.59
C GLY A 239 20.96 -3.98 -9.42
N ASP A 240 21.94 -4.89 -9.45
CA ASP A 240 22.74 -5.30 -8.30
C ASP A 240 23.47 -4.15 -7.59
N GLU A 241 23.34 -4.18 -6.27
CA GLU A 241 23.98 -3.30 -5.32
C GLU A 241 25.50 -3.49 -5.29
N GLN A 242 26.23 -2.37 -5.26
CA GLN A 242 27.66 -2.36 -4.97
C GLN A 242 27.87 -1.76 -3.58
N GLY A 243 28.85 -2.27 -2.83
CA GLY A 243 28.93 -2.13 -1.37
C GLY A 243 28.59 -0.75 -0.79
N ASP A 244 29.12 0.36 -1.35
CA ASP A 244 28.82 1.73 -0.88
C ASP A 244 27.93 2.53 -1.84
N SER A 245 26.99 1.86 -2.53
CA SER A 245 25.99 2.52 -3.36
C SER A 245 25.17 3.52 -2.54
N ARG A 246 24.95 4.70 -3.12
CA ARG A 246 24.16 5.78 -2.54
C ARG A 246 22.92 6.04 -3.36
N VAL A 247 21.88 6.51 -2.68
CA VAL A 247 20.59 6.81 -3.29
C VAL A 247 20.68 8.14 -4.01
N GLU A 248 20.32 8.17 -5.30
CA GLU A 248 20.18 9.42 -6.05
C GLU A 248 18.78 10.01 -5.89
N PHE A 249 17.75 9.18 -6.06
CA PHE A 249 16.36 9.57 -5.88
C PHE A 249 15.46 8.35 -5.71
N ILE A 250 14.25 8.57 -5.16
CA ILE A 250 13.22 7.54 -5.04
C ILE A 250 12.39 7.44 -6.33
N THR A 251 11.94 6.24 -6.68
CA THR A 251 10.91 5.99 -7.70
C THR A 251 9.60 5.51 -7.08
N MET A 252 9.62 5.09 -5.82
CA MET A 252 8.43 4.80 -5.02
C MET A 252 8.78 4.98 -3.53
N PRO A 253 7.92 5.59 -2.70
CA PRO A 253 8.19 5.69 -1.28
C PRO A 253 8.05 4.33 -0.59
N GLY A 254 8.67 4.19 0.57
CA GLY A 254 8.45 3.04 1.43
C GLY A 254 7.31 3.28 2.42
N PHE A 255 6.83 2.20 3.03
CA PHE A 255 5.78 2.24 4.05
C PHE A 255 6.24 1.51 5.31
N LYS A 256 5.96 2.10 6.46
CA LYS A 256 6.03 1.40 7.75
C LYS A 256 4.59 1.12 8.19
N ILE A 257 4.24 -0.15 8.34
CA ILE A 257 2.89 -0.62 8.69
C ILE A 257 3.05 -1.60 9.85
N GLY A 258 2.69 -1.20 11.07
CA GLY A 258 3.08 -1.91 12.28
C GLY A 258 4.60 -2.07 12.38
N ASP A 259 5.04 -3.32 12.55
CA ASP A 259 6.46 -3.69 12.61
C ASP A 259 7.04 -4.05 11.24
N SER A 260 6.21 -4.10 10.20
CA SER A 260 6.61 -4.42 8.83
C SER A 260 7.06 -3.19 8.07
N VAL A 261 8.04 -3.40 7.19
CA VAL A 261 8.58 -2.38 6.29
C VAL A 261 8.37 -2.82 4.84
N VAL A 262 7.66 -1.99 4.09
CA VAL A 262 7.59 -2.05 2.64
C VAL A 262 8.69 -1.16 2.09
N LYS A 263 9.60 -1.76 1.33
CA LYS A 263 10.82 -1.10 0.87
C LYS A 263 10.50 0.06 -0.07
N SER A 264 11.27 1.15 0.05
CA SER A 264 11.27 2.23 -0.92
C SER A 264 12.05 1.81 -2.16
N GLN A 265 11.47 2.02 -3.34
CA GLN A 265 12.19 1.79 -4.58
C GLN A 265 13.08 3.01 -4.87
N VAL A 266 14.36 2.76 -5.11
CA VAL A 266 15.40 3.79 -5.23
C VAL A 266 16.25 3.57 -6.46
N TYR A 267 16.67 4.68 -7.06
CA TYR A 267 17.74 4.71 -8.05
C TYR A 267 19.07 4.93 -7.35
N LEU A 268 20.07 4.10 -7.67
CA LEU A 268 21.39 4.14 -7.04
C LEU A 268 22.45 4.76 -7.95
N SER A 269 23.39 5.46 -7.33
CA SER A 269 24.60 5.92 -7.99
C SER A 269 25.51 4.73 -8.31
N LYS A 270 26.09 4.71 -9.51
CA LYS A 270 27.30 3.90 -9.73
C LYS A 270 28.45 4.56 -8.97
N THR A 271 29.09 3.82 -8.06
CA THR A 271 30.41 4.24 -7.57
C THR A 271 31.34 4.30 -8.78
N LYS A 272 31.99 5.43 -9.00
CA LYS A 272 33.15 5.49 -9.91
C LYS A 272 34.19 4.55 -9.30
N GLY A 273 34.36 3.38 -9.90
CA GLY A 273 35.53 2.54 -9.66
C GLY A 273 36.79 3.27 -10.11
#